data_AF-I4ALW7-F1
#
_entry.id   AF-I4ALW7-F1
#
_cell.length_a   1.000
_cell.length_b   1.000
_cell.length_c   1.000
_cell.angle_alpha   90.00
_cell.angle_beta   90.00
_cell.angle_gamma   90.00
#
_symmetry.space_group_name_H-M   'P 1'
#
loop_
_entity.id
_entity.type
_entity.pdbx_description
1 polymer ?
#
loop_
_entity_poly.entity_id
_entity_poly.type
_entity_poly.pdbx_seq_one_letter_code
_entity_poly.pdbx_strand_id
1 'polypeptide(L)'
;MSVDINQNNHLPTKEELIKRINDIDNPSELLRLKVFFDDDVINEEETEEGVDEYSKMIDEVLAIYKQKDEPLLIRQELPAISKLQLFENRFAPIMFWFSIVMLMLMGFIIMFSFSAEARLLVTPLVLWQMTVLYGILMIVPLAELLYIIHLKNRAGIKVSMNQLIFRAISIPLMPLRMGARRLSDNDWLWIPFWHWSKCNDILLEELKTKFSMPMIGIALLIIPILFIDLNKTVGEQVAARVPEISLYLEAVQAFIWIAFTFEFILMFSVTRDKLDYCKANWIDLFIILLPLVSFLRTFRAIQGIARVNQLARAYRFKGVITKVREALVLADMVQRVMYPNPESQLRALQKKIQKNRREKIHLEKQVEMAVRRIKKFREKKELKKEQKAQKKMQKQKK
;
A
#
# COMPACT_ATOMS: atom_id res chain seq x y z
N MET A 1 62.33 14.27 -9.49
CA MET A 1 61.45 13.14 -9.09
C MET A 1 60.80 12.61 -10.35
N SER A 2 61.49 11.68 -11.01
CA SER A 2 61.02 10.96 -12.20
C SER A 2 60.12 9.82 -11.74
N VAL A 3 58.87 9.81 -12.21
CA VAL A 3 57.93 8.70 -11.99
C VAL A 3 58.32 7.59 -12.96
N ASP A 4 58.75 6.44 -12.43
CA ASP A 4 59.02 5.22 -13.18
C ASP A 4 57.73 4.70 -13.83
N ILE A 5 57.58 4.95 -15.13
CA ILE A 5 56.55 4.36 -15.99
C ILE A 5 57.11 3.07 -16.61
N ASN A 6 57.48 2.12 -15.76
CA ASN A 6 57.94 0.81 -16.21
C ASN A 6 57.28 -0.31 -15.40
N GLN A 7 55.94 -0.36 -15.44
CA GLN A 7 55.21 -1.58 -15.13
C GLN A 7 54.92 -2.30 -16.44
N ASN A 8 55.68 -3.38 -16.65
CA ASN A 8 55.51 -4.35 -17.71
C ASN A 8 54.04 -4.74 -17.89
N ASN A 9 53.45 -4.35 -19.03
CA ASN A 9 52.25 -4.98 -19.59
C ASN A 9 52.61 -6.38 -20.10
N HIS A 10 53.01 -7.28 -19.20
CA HIS A 10 53.05 -8.70 -19.54
C HIS A 10 51.62 -9.20 -19.59
N LEU A 11 51.17 -9.56 -20.80
CA LEU A 11 49.93 -10.31 -20.98
C LEU A 11 50.05 -11.60 -20.14
N PRO A 12 49.07 -11.91 -19.28
CA PRO A 12 49.12 -13.09 -18.44
C PRO A 12 49.24 -14.34 -19.32
N THR A 13 50.10 -15.27 -18.91
CA THR A 13 50.29 -16.52 -19.64
C THR A 13 49.01 -17.37 -19.58
N LYS A 14 48.82 -18.25 -20.56
CA LYS A 14 47.63 -19.13 -20.66
C LYS A 14 47.37 -19.88 -19.35
N GLU A 15 48.42 -20.36 -18.69
CA GLU A 15 48.35 -21.07 -17.41
C GLU A 15 47.90 -20.17 -16.25
N GLU A 16 48.32 -18.89 -16.25
CA GLU A 16 47.93 -17.92 -15.24
C GLU A 16 46.47 -17.47 -15.42
N LEU A 17 46.01 -17.37 -16.66
CA LEU A 17 44.60 -17.14 -17.01
C LEU A 17 43.74 -18.34 -16.59
N ILE A 18 44.14 -19.57 -16.90
CA ILE A 18 43.42 -20.79 -16.49
C ILE A 18 43.31 -20.86 -14.97
N LYS A 19 44.41 -20.59 -14.25
CA LYS A 19 44.40 -20.57 -12.78
C LYS A 19 43.48 -19.48 -12.22
N ARG A 20 43.50 -18.27 -12.79
CA ARG A 20 42.61 -17.18 -12.39
C ARG A 20 41.15 -17.47 -12.72
N ILE A 21 40.86 -18.18 -13.81
CA ILE A 21 39.51 -18.62 -14.19
C ILE A 21 39.01 -19.68 -13.22
N ASN A 22 39.85 -20.65 -12.85
CA ASN A 22 39.51 -21.69 -11.89
C ASN A 22 39.37 -21.18 -10.44
N ASP A 23 39.99 -20.05 -10.10
CA ASP A 23 39.81 -19.35 -8.81
C ASP A 23 38.53 -18.47 -8.78
N ILE A 24 37.72 -18.43 -9.84
CA ILE A 24 36.47 -17.65 -9.87
C ILE A 24 35.35 -18.41 -9.15
N ASP A 25 35.11 -18.07 -7.88
CA ASP A 25 33.97 -18.57 -7.07
C ASP A 25 32.58 -18.16 -7.60
N ASN A 26 32.50 -17.44 -8.72
CA ASN A 26 31.25 -16.90 -9.28
C ASN A 26 30.77 -17.72 -10.49
N PRO A 27 29.81 -18.65 -10.32
CA PRO A 27 29.28 -19.48 -11.40
C PRO A 27 28.73 -18.68 -12.59
N SER A 28 28.19 -17.47 -12.36
CA SER A 28 27.65 -16.62 -13.44
C SER A 28 28.72 -15.96 -14.33
N GLU A 29 29.93 -15.74 -13.79
CA GLU A 29 31.07 -15.25 -14.57
C GLU A 29 31.79 -16.39 -15.30
N LEU A 30 31.84 -17.58 -14.69
CA LEU A 30 32.25 -18.81 -15.37
C LEU A 30 31.36 -19.10 -16.59
N LEU A 31 30.04 -18.92 -16.47
CA LEU A 31 29.09 -19.10 -17.58
C LEU A 31 29.29 -18.08 -18.73
N ARG A 32 29.67 -16.85 -18.40
CA ARG A 32 30.02 -15.82 -19.40
C ARG A 32 31.35 -16.11 -20.07
N LEU A 33 32.31 -16.68 -19.33
CA LEU A 33 33.61 -17.11 -19.85
C LEU A 33 33.47 -18.37 -20.71
N LYS A 34 32.51 -19.27 -20.43
CA LYS A 34 32.18 -20.44 -21.25
C LYS A 34 31.75 -20.07 -22.68
N VAL A 35 31.26 -18.85 -22.91
CA VAL A 35 30.97 -18.32 -24.26
C VAL A 35 32.25 -17.99 -25.04
N PHE A 36 33.38 -17.78 -24.36
CA PHE A 36 34.65 -17.34 -24.96
C PHE A 36 35.76 -18.40 -24.93
N PHE A 37 35.61 -19.51 -24.20
CA PHE A 37 36.61 -20.57 -24.05
C PHE A 37 35.99 -21.95 -24.35
N ASP A 38 36.73 -22.82 -25.05
CA ASP A 38 36.32 -24.21 -25.35
C ASP A 38 36.08 -25.03 -24.07
N ASP A 39 35.14 -25.99 -24.15
CA ASP A 39 34.55 -26.74 -23.02
C ASP A 39 35.57 -27.47 -22.11
N ASP A 40 36.79 -27.71 -22.57
CA ASP A 40 37.80 -28.53 -21.87
C ASP A 40 38.40 -27.90 -20.60
N VAL A 41 38.11 -26.62 -20.30
CA VAL A 41 38.79 -25.87 -19.22
C VAL A 41 37.95 -25.74 -17.94
N ILE A 42 36.63 -25.93 -18.01
CA ILE A 42 35.71 -25.63 -16.90
C ILE A 42 35.02 -26.92 -16.44
N ASN A 43 35.14 -27.24 -15.15
CA ASN A 43 34.56 -28.44 -14.55
C ASN A 43 33.01 -28.35 -14.58
N GLU A 44 32.36 -29.01 -15.55
CA GLU A 44 30.93 -28.79 -15.87
C GLU A 44 29.98 -29.10 -14.70
N GLU A 45 30.18 -30.22 -14.00
CA GLU A 45 29.26 -30.67 -12.95
C GLU A 45 29.18 -29.69 -11.76
N GLU A 46 30.32 -29.18 -11.30
CA GLU A 46 30.40 -28.26 -10.14
C GLU A 46 29.87 -26.86 -10.50
N THR A 47 30.00 -26.49 -11.78
CA THR A 47 29.50 -25.22 -12.30
C THR A 47 27.98 -25.28 -12.48
N GLU A 48 27.44 -26.36 -13.04
CA GLU A 48 26.00 -26.51 -13.26
C GLU A 48 25.19 -26.59 -11.95
N GLU A 49 25.64 -27.36 -10.97
CA GLU A 49 24.91 -27.55 -9.70
C GLU A 49 24.88 -26.25 -8.86
N GLY A 50 25.99 -25.52 -8.84
CA GLY A 50 26.10 -24.20 -8.19
C GLY A 50 25.36 -23.08 -8.92
N VAL A 51 25.31 -23.12 -10.26
CA VAL A 51 24.48 -22.20 -11.08
C VAL A 51 23.00 -22.45 -10.81
N ASP A 52 22.56 -23.71 -10.70
CA ASP A 52 21.15 -24.06 -10.59
C ASP A 52 20.55 -23.67 -9.24
N GLU A 53 21.29 -23.83 -8.13
CA GLU A 53 20.85 -23.33 -6.81
C GLU A 53 20.82 -21.79 -6.75
N TYR A 54 21.81 -21.14 -7.36
CA TYR A 54 21.90 -19.67 -7.40
C TYR A 54 20.83 -19.05 -8.29
N SER A 55 20.57 -19.66 -9.46
CA SER A 55 19.47 -19.29 -10.36
C SER A 55 18.14 -19.47 -9.67
N LYS A 56 17.90 -20.58 -8.97
CA LYS A 56 16.66 -20.79 -8.20
C LYS A 56 16.43 -19.75 -7.13
N MET A 57 17.45 -19.34 -6.37
CA MET A 57 17.31 -18.27 -5.37
C MET A 57 17.04 -16.90 -6.02
N ILE A 58 17.72 -16.61 -7.13
CA ILE A 58 17.49 -15.37 -7.90
C ILE A 58 16.08 -15.39 -8.49
N ASP A 59 15.64 -16.50 -9.07
CA ASP A 59 14.32 -16.68 -9.67
C ASP A 59 13.21 -16.65 -8.61
N GLU A 60 13.43 -17.16 -7.41
CA GLU A 60 12.45 -17.06 -6.30
C GLU A 60 12.30 -15.61 -5.83
N VAL A 61 13.41 -14.88 -5.66
CA VAL A 61 13.38 -13.46 -5.31
C VAL A 61 12.78 -12.64 -6.45
N LEU A 62 13.18 -12.90 -7.69
CA LEU A 62 12.65 -12.24 -8.88
C LEU A 62 11.21 -12.64 -9.17
N ALA A 63 10.72 -13.82 -8.77
CA ALA A 63 9.32 -14.22 -8.90
C ALA A 63 8.42 -13.36 -7.99
N ILE A 64 8.88 -13.04 -6.78
CA ILE A 64 8.22 -12.08 -5.89
C ILE A 64 8.14 -10.69 -6.56
N TYR A 65 9.16 -10.29 -7.33
CA TYR A 65 9.17 -9.03 -8.08
C TYR A 65 8.41 -9.08 -9.41
N LYS A 66 8.44 -10.18 -10.15
CA LYS A 66 7.71 -10.41 -11.42
C LYS A 66 6.20 -10.32 -11.20
N GLN A 67 5.74 -10.61 -9.99
CA GLN A 67 4.35 -10.36 -9.60
C GLN A 67 3.92 -8.88 -9.72
N LYS A 68 4.87 -7.93 -9.80
CA LYS A 68 4.59 -6.51 -10.08
C LYS A 68 4.33 -6.19 -11.56
N ASP A 69 4.78 -7.05 -12.48
CA ASP A 69 4.59 -6.87 -13.92
C ASP A 69 3.32 -7.57 -14.45
N GLU A 70 2.48 -8.12 -13.56
CA GLU A 70 1.22 -8.74 -13.95
C GLU A 70 0.27 -7.70 -14.58
N PRO A 71 -0.36 -8.02 -15.73
CA PRO A 71 -1.25 -7.10 -16.40
C PRO A 71 -2.44 -6.72 -15.50
N LEU A 72 -3.03 -5.56 -15.79
CA LEU A 72 -4.19 -5.07 -15.07
C LEU A 72 -5.40 -5.98 -15.33
N LEU A 73 -5.69 -6.87 -14.39
CA LEU A 73 -6.84 -7.78 -14.46
C LEU A 73 -8.08 -7.10 -13.86
N ILE A 74 -8.88 -6.47 -14.74
CA ILE A 74 -10.13 -5.77 -14.43
C ILE A 74 -11.32 -6.60 -14.94
N ARG A 75 -12.48 -6.48 -14.26
CA ARG A 75 -13.76 -7.07 -14.69
C ARG A 75 -13.71 -8.57 -14.91
N GLN A 76 -12.95 -9.28 -14.07
CA GLN A 76 -12.91 -10.73 -14.14
C GLN A 76 -14.14 -11.35 -13.47
N GLU A 77 -14.79 -12.27 -14.17
CA GLU A 77 -15.74 -13.18 -13.55
C GLU A 77 -14.96 -14.29 -12.87
N LEU A 78 -14.88 -14.22 -11.54
CA LEU A 78 -14.16 -15.23 -10.78
C LEU A 78 -14.98 -16.52 -10.72
N PRO A 79 -14.37 -17.69 -11.03
CA PRO A 79 -15.09 -18.95 -10.95
C PRO A 79 -15.61 -19.17 -9.52
N ALA A 80 -16.86 -19.62 -9.44
CA ALA A 80 -17.53 -19.97 -8.19
C ALA A 80 -17.58 -21.49 -8.06
N ILE A 81 -16.47 -22.07 -7.63
CA ILE A 81 -16.33 -23.53 -7.42
C ILE A 81 -17.12 -23.96 -6.17
N SER A 82 -17.31 -23.04 -5.22
CA SER A 82 -18.02 -23.31 -3.96
C SER A 82 -19.19 -22.39 -3.71
N LYS A 83 -20.15 -22.85 -2.89
CA LYS A 83 -21.28 -22.04 -2.40
C LYS A 83 -20.81 -20.76 -1.67
N LEU A 84 -19.67 -20.83 -0.98
CA LEU A 84 -19.06 -19.67 -0.32
C LEU A 84 -18.62 -18.62 -1.35
N GLN A 85 -17.92 -19.04 -2.40
CA GLN A 85 -17.48 -18.14 -3.47
C GLN A 85 -18.65 -17.52 -4.23
N LEU A 86 -19.73 -18.27 -4.47
CA LEU A 86 -20.94 -17.74 -5.08
C LEU A 86 -21.59 -16.66 -4.20
N PHE A 87 -21.68 -16.93 -2.89
CA PHE A 87 -22.18 -15.98 -1.90
C PHE A 87 -21.32 -14.71 -1.89
N GLU A 88 -20.00 -14.84 -1.82
CA GLU A 88 -19.08 -13.69 -1.85
C GLU A 88 -19.21 -12.87 -3.13
N ASN A 89 -19.25 -13.51 -4.29
CA ASN A 89 -19.38 -12.82 -5.59
C ASN A 89 -20.66 -11.98 -5.66
N ARG A 90 -21.77 -12.48 -5.10
CA ARG A 90 -23.06 -11.78 -5.07
C ARG A 90 -23.15 -10.71 -3.99
N PHE A 91 -22.61 -10.97 -2.80
CA PHE A 91 -22.73 -10.05 -1.66
C PHE A 91 -21.67 -8.95 -1.66
N ALA A 92 -20.52 -9.14 -2.30
CA ALA A 92 -19.47 -8.11 -2.38
C ALA A 92 -19.98 -6.72 -2.86
N PRO A 93 -20.71 -6.60 -4.00
CA PRO A 93 -21.25 -5.30 -4.42
C PRO A 93 -22.24 -4.71 -3.40
N ILE A 94 -23.12 -5.54 -2.83
CA ILE A 94 -24.13 -5.10 -1.86
C ILE A 94 -23.45 -4.55 -0.60
N MET A 95 -22.48 -5.30 -0.06
CA MET A 95 -21.75 -4.90 1.13
C MET A 95 -20.89 -3.67 0.88
N PHE A 96 -20.35 -3.49 -0.32
CA PHE A 96 -19.62 -2.28 -0.68
C PHE A 96 -20.50 -1.03 -0.58
N TRP A 97 -21.64 -1.02 -1.26
CA TRP A 97 -22.57 0.12 -1.22
C TRP A 97 -23.15 0.33 0.18
N PHE A 98 -23.45 -0.75 0.88
CA PHE A 98 -23.88 -0.69 2.27
C PHE A 98 -22.82 -0.02 3.17
N SER A 99 -21.54 -0.34 2.98
CA SER A 99 -20.47 0.32 3.71
C SER A 99 -20.30 1.80 3.36
N ILE A 100 -20.64 2.24 2.14
CA ILE A 100 -20.71 3.66 1.79
C ILE A 100 -21.81 4.36 2.58
N VAL A 101 -23.01 3.76 2.67
CA VAL A 101 -24.11 4.30 3.49
C VAL A 101 -23.69 4.39 4.96
N MET A 102 -23.03 3.35 5.47
CA MET A 102 -22.52 3.35 6.83
C MET A 102 -21.42 4.40 7.05
N LEU A 103 -20.60 4.68 6.05
CA LEU A 103 -19.60 5.75 6.11
C LEU A 103 -20.26 7.13 6.18
N MET A 104 -21.31 7.35 5.38
CA MET A 104 -22.06 8.60 5.43
C MET A 104 -22.74 8.81 6.79
N LEU A 105 -23.38 7.78 7.33
CA LEU A 105 -23.96 7.81 8.68
C LEU A 105 -22.90 8.06 9.76
N MET A 106 -21.76 7.38 9.67
CA MET A 106 -20.65 7.55 10.62
C MET A 106 -20.08 8.97 10.55
N GLY A 107 -19.88 9.52 9.35
CA GLY A 107 -19.44 10.89 9.14
C GLY A 107 -20.41 11.91 9.72
N PHE A 108 -21.71 11.71 9.50
CA PHE A 108 -22.76 12.53 10.10
C PHE A 108 -22.73 12.46 11.63
N ILE A 109 -22.75 11.27 12.21
CA ILE A 109 -22.73 11.09 13.67
C ILE A 109 -21.49 11.74 14.26
N ILE A 110 -20.30 11.52 13.70
CA ILE A 110 -19.05 12.07 14.24
C ILE A 110 -19.05 13.60 14.16
N MET A 111 -19.36 14.21 13.02
CA MET A 111 -19.26 15.67 12.89
C MET A 111 -20.29 16.39 13.77
N PHE A 112 -21.54 15.90 13.77
CA PHE A 112 -22.63 16.54 14.52
C PHE A 112 -22.63 16.20 16.01
N SER A 113 -22.02 15.10 16.45
CA SER A 113 -21.88 14.79 17.88
C SER A 113 -20.85 15.65 18.59
N PHE A 114 -19.78 16.07 17.91
CA PHE A 114 -18.60 16.65 18.58
C PHE A 114 -18.41 18.14 18.36
N SER A 115 -19.02 18.73 17.32
CA SER A 115 -19.07 20.18 17.18
C SER A 115 -20.10 20.78 18.14
N ALA A 116 -19.70 21.77 18.94
CA ALA A 116 -20.59 22.46 19.89
C ALA A 116 -21.64 23.28 19.13
N GLU A 117 -21.24 23.87 18.00
CA GLU A 117 -22.12 24.63 17.11
C GLU A 117 -23.08 23.68 16.37
N ALA A 118 -22.59 22.54 15.87
CA ALA A 118 -23.43 21.56 15.18
C ALA A 118 -24.48 20.88 16.09
N ARG A 119 -24.16 20.69 17.38
CA ARG A 119 -25.11 20.15 18.37
C ARG A 119 -26.28 21.10 18.66
N LEU A 120 -26.12 22.39 18.42
CA LEU A 120 -27.23 23.35 18.50
C LEU A 120 -28.11 23.30 17.26
N LEU A 121 -27.55 22.93 16.11
CA LEU A 121 -28.25 22.85 14.84
C LEU A 121 -29.08 21.55 14.70
N VAL A 122 -28.60 20.44 15.26
CA VAL A 122 -29.27 19.14 15.20
C VAL A 122 -29.75 18.74 16.59
N THR A 123 -31.05 18.46 16.72
CA THR A 123 -31.62 18.06 18.01
C THR A 123 -30.94 16.77 18.51
N PRO A 124 -30.67 16.65 19.82
CA PRO A 124 -30.10 15.43 20.39
C PRO A 124 -30.90 14.16 20.04
N LEU A 125 -32.20 14.32 19.83
CA LEU A 125 -33.10 13.26 19.40
C LEU A 125 -32.72 12.71 18.01
N VAL A 126 -32.48 13.58 17.03
CA VAL A 126 -32.09 13.16 15.67
C VAL A 126 -30.75 12.44 15.70
N LEU A 127 -29.79 12.96 16.46
CA LEU A 127 -28.48 12.32 16.61
C LEU A 127 -28.58 10.92 17.23
N TRP A 128 -29.45 10.77 18.24
CA TRP A 128 -29.73 9.48 18.86
C TRP A 128 -30.40 8.52 17.88
N GLN A 129 -31.40 8.97 17.11
CA GLN A 129 -32.05 8.17 16.07
C GLN A 129 -31.04 7.67 15.03
N MET A 130 -30.13 8.52 14.57
CA MET A 130 -29.08 8.14 13.62
C MET A 130 -28.10 7.12 14.23
N THR A 131 -27.79 7.26 15.51
CA THR A 131 -26.92 6.32 16.23
C THR A 131 -27.58 4.95 16.40
N VAL A 132 -28.87 4.93 16.76
CA VAL A 132 -29.67 3.70 16.84
C VAL A 132 -29.79 3.04 15.47
N LEU A 133 -30.05 3.82 14.42
CA LEU A 133 -30.09 3.33 13.04
C LEU A 133 -28.76 2.70 12.64
N TYR A 134 -27.62 3.38 12.90
CA TYR A 134 -26.29 2.81 12.68
C TYR A 134 -26.11 1.49 13.43
N GLY A 135 -26.56 1.42 14.69
CA GLY A 135 -26.55 0.21 15.51
C GLY A 135 -27.36 -0.95 14.92
N ILE A 136 -28.57 -0.68 14.45
CA ILE A 136 -29.44 -1.68 13.80
C ILE A 136 -28.80 -2.17 12.49
N LEU A 137 -28.23 -1.27 11.69
CA LEU A 137 -27.57 -1.62 10.43
C LEU A 137 -26.32 -2.50 10.64
N MET A 138 -25.66 -2.47 11.80
CA MET A 138 -24.57 -3.40 12.13
C MET A 138 -25.00 -4.88 12.21
N ILE A 139 -26.30 -5.18 12.30
CA ILE A 139 -26.80 -6.56 12.30
C ILE A 139 -26.52 -7.24 10.94
N VAL A 140 -26.53 -6.49 9.85
CA VAL A 140 -26.29 -7.01 8.49
C VAL A 140 -24.90 -7.64 8.33
N PRO A 141 -23.77 -6.94 8.60
CA PRO A 141 -22.43 -7.54 8.53
C PRO A 141 -22.21 -8.64 9.58
N LEU A 142 -22.87 -8.55 10.73
CA LEU A 142 -22.81 -9.62 11.74
C LEU A 142 -23.45 -10.91 11.19
N ALA A 143 -24.64 -10.80 10.58
CA ALA A 143 -25.31 -11.92 9.93
C ALA A 143 -24.49 -12.48 8.76
N GLU A 144 -23.86 -11.61 7.96
CA GLU A 144 -22.92 -12.01 6.90
C GLU A 144 -21.78 -12.87 7.47
N LEU A 145 -21.12 -12.39 8.52
CA LEU A 145 -19.99 -13.09 9.15
C LEU A 145 -20.40 -14.44 9.73
N LEU A 146 -21.54 -14.50 10.44
CA LEU A 146 -22.07 -15.75 10.99
C LEU A 146 -22.41 -16.75 9.88
N TYR A 147 -22.98 -16.29 8.77
CA TYR A 147 -23.29 -17.13 7.63
C TYR A 147 -22.02 -17.67 6.95
N ILE A 148 -20.98 -16.85 6.82
CA ILE A 148 -19.67 -17.27 6.31
C ILE A 148 -19.04 -18.35 7.22
N ILE A 149 -19.08 -18.16 8.53
CA ILE A 149 -18.58 -19.14 9.50
C ILE A 149 -19.37 -20.46 9.38
N HIS A 150 -20.69 -20.37 9.24
CA HIS A 150 -21.54 -21.55 9.02
C HIS A 150 -21.16 -22.31 7.74
N LEU A 151 -20.99 -21.60 6.62
CA LEU A 151 -20.57 -22.19 5.35
C LEU A 151 -19.17 -22.79 5.41
N LYS A 152 -18.22 -22.10 6.06
CA LYS A 152 -16.85 -22.60 6.29
C LYS A 152 -16.89 -23.95 7.02
N ASN A 153 -17.66 -24.04 8.10
CA ASN A 153 -17.74 -25.25 8.92
C ASN A 153 -18.44 -26.40 8.18
N ARG A 154 -19.44 -26.13 7.34
CA ARG A 154 -20.12 -27.17 6.55
C ARG A 154 -19.33 -27.66 5.33
N ALA A 155 -18.61 -26.78 4.65
CA ALA A 155 -17.98 -27.09 3.37
C ALA A 155 -16.48 -27.46 3.46
N GLY A 156 -15.86 -27.32 4.64
CA GLY A 156 -14.44 -27.67 4.83
C GLY A 156 -13.46 -26.85 3.99
N ILE A 157 -13.89 -25.68 3.49
CA ILE A 157 -13.12 -24.85 2.57
C ILE A 157 -12.02 -24.11 3.34
N LYS A 158 -10.81 -24.07 2.77
CA LYS A 158 -9.72 -23.24 3.30
C LYS A 158 -10.09 -21.77 3.16
N VAL A 159 -10.17 -21.08 4.29
CA VAL A 159 -10.47 -19.65 4.38
C VAL A 159 -9.29 -18.95 5.03
N SER A 160 -8.89 -17.80 4.50
CA SER A 160 -7.84 -16.99 5.09
C SER A 160 -8.28 -16.39 6.44
N MET A 161 -7.59 -16.76 7.52
CA MET A 161 -7.92 -16.29 8.89
C MET A 161 -7.77 -14.77 9.02
N ASN A 162 -6.78 -14.18 8.34
CA ASN A 162 -6.55 -12.73 8.35
C ASN A 162 -7.76 -11.96 7.79
N GLN A 163 -8.43 -12.48 6.76
CA GLN A 163 -9.62 -11.84 6.19
C GLN A 163 -10.85 -12.04 7.07
N LEU A 164 -10.97 -13.18 7.76
CA LEU A 164 -12.05 -13.41 8.70
C LEU A 164 -11.94 -12.46 9.90
N ILE A 165 -10.72 -12.28 10.44
CA ILE A 165 -10.42 -11.30 11.50
C ILE A 165 -10.70 -9.88 11.00
N PHE A 166 -10.27 -9.53 9.78
CA PHE A 166 -10.54 -8.22 9.19
C PHE A 166 -12.05 -7.95 9.10
N ARG A 167 -12.86 -8.93 8.66
CA ARG A 167 -14.32 -8.80 8.61
C ARG A 167 -14.93 -8.63 9.99
N ALA A 168 -14.45 -9.36 11.00
CA ALA A 168 -14.90 -9.19 12.39
C ALA A 168 -14.58 -7.79 12.93
N ILE A 169 -13.36 -7.28 12.71
CA ILE A 169 -12.95 -5.92 13.10
C ILE A 169 -13.76 -4.85 12.34
N SER A 170 -14.15 -5.14 11.10
CA SER A 170 -14.97 -4.23 10.30
C SER A 170 -16.42 -4.12 10.78
N ILE A 171 -16.92 -4.95 11.71
CA ILE A 171 -18.30 -4.82 12.20
C ILE A 171 -18.54 -3.46 12.90
N PRO A 172 -17.77 -3.09 13.95
CA PRO A 172 -17.91 -1.77 14.57
C PRO A 172 -17.48 -0.64 13.65
N LEU A 173 -16.53 -0.89 12.75
CA LEU A 173 -15.99 0.07 11.77
C LEU A 173 -16.44 -0.32 10.36
N MET A 174 -17.76 -0.34 10.16
CA MET A 174 -18.38 -0.83 8.93
C MET A 174 -17.87 -0.21 7.62
N PRO A 175 -17.43 1.05 7.58
CA PRO A 175 -16.79 1.59 6.38
C PRO A 175 -15.56 0.80 5.92
N LEU A 176 -14.81 0.17 6.82
CA LEU A 176 -13.63 -0.64 6.45
C LEU A 176 -13.99 -1.87 5.60
N ARG A 177 -15.25 -2.33 5.67
CA ARG A 177 -15.74 -3.49 4.91
C ARG A 177 -15.74 -3.25 3.39
N MET A 178 -15.67 -2.00 2.91
CA MET A 178 -15.45 -1.67 1.48
C MET A 178 -14.14 -2.26 0.96
N GLY A 179 -13.11 -2.32 1.83
CA GLY A 179 -11.78 -2.82 1.50
C GLY A 179 -11.60 -4.32 1.74
N ALA A 180 -12.67 -5.06 2.01
CA ALA A 180 -12.55 -6.49 2.32
C ALA A 180 -12.26 -7.30 1.06
N ARG A 181 -11.24 -8.14 1.15
CA ARG A 181 -10.84 -9.02 0.05
C ARG A 181 -11.65 -10.32 0.08
N ARG A 182 -11.58 -11.05 -1.02
CA ARG A 182 -12.19 -12.38 -1.13
C ARG A 182 -11.54 -13.34 -0.11
N LEU A 183 -12.36 -14.17 0.53
CA LEU A 183 -11.93 -15.07 1.61
C LEU A 183 -11.08 -16.25 1.12
N SER A 184 -11.39 -16.77 -0.07
CA SER A 184 -10.64 -17.84 -0.73
C SER A 184 -9.30 -17.33 -1.28
N ASP A 185 -9.32 -16.20 -2.00
CA ASP A 185 -8.16 -15.64 -2.69
C ASP A 185 -7.92 -14.21 -2.22
N ASN A 186 -6.94 -14.03 -1.33
CA ASN A 186 -6.66 -12.75 -0.66
C ASN A 186 -6.12 -11.63 -1.58
N ASP A 187 -6.04 -11.89 -2.90
CA ASP A 187 -5.56 -10.92 -3.88
C ASP A 187 -6.69 -10.23 -4.63
N TRP A 188 -7.96 -10.62 -4.42
CA TRP A 188 -9.07 -10.05 -5.16
C TRP A 188 -9.91 -9.12 -4.28
N LEU A 189 -10.14 -7.92 -4.80
CA LEU A 189 -11.00 -6.90 -4.20
C LEU A 189 -12.10 -6.53 -5.18
N TRP A 190 -13.31 -6.31 -4.68
CA TRP A 190 -14.39 -5.77 -5.49
C TRP A 190 -14.39 -4.25 -5.40
N ILE A 191 -14.32 -3.58 -6.54
CA ILE A 191 -14.34 -2.12 -6.65
C ILE A 191 -15.50 -1.74 -7.58
N PRO A 192 -16.26 -0.66 -7.29
CA PRO A 192 -17.30 -0.17 -8.19
C PRO A 192 -16.70 0.13 -9.57
N PHE A 193 -17.46 -0.13 -10.64
CA PHE A 193 -17.07 0.03 -12.05
C PHE A 193 -16.01 -0.94 -12.59
N TRP A 194 -15.04 -1.36 -11.77
CA TRP A 194 -14.00 -2.33 -12.13
C TRP A 194 -14.33 -3.78 -11.74
N HIS A 195 -15.34 -3.98 -10.89
CA HIS A 195 -15.75 -5.29 -10.34
C HIS A 195 -14.60 -5.98 -9.61
N TRP A 196 -14.52 -7.31 -9.67
CA TRP A 196 -13.41 -8.07 -9.11
C TRP A 196 -12.12 -7.73 -9.86
N SER A 197 -11.18 -7.15 -9.10
CA SER A 197 -9.88 -6.72 -9.60
C SER A 197 -8.78 -7.25 -8.69
N LYS A 198 -7.65 -7.65 -9.29
CA LYS A 198 -6.50 -8.14 -8.53
C LYS A 198 -5.74 -6.98 -7.91
N CYS A 199 -5.43 -7.07 -6.62
CA CYS A 199 -4.63 -6.12 -5.87
C CYS A 199 -3.16 -6.16 -6.34
N ASN A 200 -2.84 -5.32 -7.32
CA ASN A 200 -1.49 -5.09 -7.83
C ASN A 200 -1.13 -3.59 -7.80
N ASP A 201 0.17 -3.30 -7.98
CA ASP A 201 0.68 -1.92 -7.98
C ASP A 201 0.07 -1.11 -9.15
N ILE A 202 -0.27 -1.75 -10.27
CA ILE A 202 -0.90 -1.13 -11.44
C ILE A 202 -2.32 -0.63 -11.11
N LEU A 203 -3.14 -1.46 -10.44
CA LEU A 203 -4.48 -1.06 -10.00
C LEU A 203 -4.39 0.10 -9.00
N LEU A 204 -3.40 0.10 -8.12
CA LEU A 204 -3.15 1.19 -7.19
C LEU A 204 -2.82 2.49 -7.93
N GLU A 205 -1.95 2.44 -8.95
CA GLU A 205 -1.59 3.60 -9.77
C GLU A 205 -2.80 4.13 -10.56
N GLU A 206 -3.59 3.24 -11.18
CA GLU A 206 -4.80 3.60 -11.91
C GLU A 206 -5.83 4.26 -11.00
N LEU A 207 -6.06 3.70 -9.80
CA LEU A 207 -6.94 4.30 -8.80
C LEU A 207 -6.41 5.67 -8.38
N LYS A 208 -5.11 5.80 -8.07
CA LYS A 208 -4.50 7.08 -7.68
C LYS A 208 -4.73 8.14 -8.75
N THR A 209 -4.54 7.79 -10.01
CA THR A 209 -4.78 8.71 -11.13
C THR A 209 -6.24 9.14 -11.19
N LYS A 210 -7.20 8.20 -11.11
CA LYS A 210 -8.63 8.56 -11.19
C LYS A 210 -9.15 9.33 -9.97
N PHE A 211 -8.66 9.01 -8.77
CA PHE A 211 -9.07 9.67 -7.54
C PHE A 211 -8.31 10.98 -7.26
N SER A 212 -7.17 11.21 -7.93
CA SER A 212 -6.40 12.44 -7.75
C SER A 212 -7.20 13.70 -8.11
N MET A 213 -7.90 13.71 -9.25
CA MET A 213 -8.65 14.91 -9.67
C MET A 213 -9.84 15.23 -8.75
N PRO A 214 -10.76 14.30 -8.43
CA PRO A 214 -11.82 14.56 -7.46
C PRO A 214 -11.27 15.03 -6.12
N MET A 215 -10.19 14.41 -5.64
CA MET A 215 -9.61 14.78 -4.35
C MET A 215 -9.03 16.19 -4.37
N ILE A 216 -8.36 16.64 -5.44
CA ILE A 216 -7.91 18.03 -5.55
C ILE A 216 -9.10 19.00 -5.48
N GLY A 217 -10.19 18.69 -6.17
CA GLY A 217 -11.41 19.51 -6.12
C GLY A 217 -11.97 19.64 -4.71
N ILE A 218 -12.06 18.51 -3.99
CA ILE A 218 -12.53 18.46 -2.60
C ILE A 218 -11.55 19.14 -1.65
N ALA A 219 -10.26 18.99 -1.90
CA ALA A 219 -9.20 19.64 -1.14
C ALA A 219 -9.25 21.16 -1.33
N LEU A 220 -9.52 21.65 -2.54
CA LEU A 220 -9.67 23.08 -2.81
C LEU A 220 -10.92 23.66 -2.12
N LEU A 221 -12.00 22.89 -1.98
CA LEU A 221 -13.18 23.28 -1.20
C LEU A 221 -12.87 23.56 0.27
N ILE A 222 -11.75 23.04 0.82
CA ILE A 222 -11.37 23.34 2.20
C ILE A 222 -10.98 24.81 2.39
N ILE A 223 -10.41 25.43 1.36
CA ILE A 223 -9.85 26.78 1.43
C ILE A 223 -10.94 27.81 1.76
N PRO A 224 -12.06 27.90 1.00
CA PRO A 224 -13.11 28.85 1.32
C PRO A 224 -13.76 28.57 2.68
N ILE A 225 -13.90 27.29 3.07
CA ILE A 225 -14.45 26.91 4.38
C ILE A 225 -13.57 27.42 5.51
N LEU A 226 -12.26 27.18 5.44
CA LEU A 226 -11.30 27.67 6.42
C LEU A 226 -11.24 29.19 6.42
N PHE A 227 -11.36 29.83 5.27
CA PHE A 227 -11.37 31.29 5.17
C PHE A 227 -12.56 31.90 5.92
N ILE A 228 -13.76 31.31 5.78
CA ILE A 228 -14.97 31.75 6.48
C ILE A 228 -14.85 31.46 7.98
N ASP A 229 -14.34 30.29 8.36
CA ASP A 229 -14.22 29.85 9.76
C ASP A 229 -13.13 30.61 10.54
N LEU A 230 -12.03 31.00 9.88
CA LEU A 230 -10.93 31.75 10.51
C LEU A 230 -11.21 33.25 10.59
N ASN A 231 -11.94 33.82 9.62
CA ASN A 231 -12.27 35.25 9.60
C ASN A 231 -13.64 35.49 10.24
N LYS A 232 -13.67 35.70 11.56
CA LYS A 232 -14.91 35.99 12.30
C LYS A 232 -15.73 37.12 11.69
N THR A 233 -15.09 38.18 11.22
CA THR A 233 -15.76 39.32 10.57
C THR A 233 -16.46 38.95 9.27
N VAL A 234 -15.89 38.05 8.48
CA VAL A 234 -16.49 37.53 7.25
C VAL A 234 -17.58 36.52 7.59
N GLY A 235 -17.33 35.63 8.57
CA GLY A 235 -18.31 34.67 9.06
C GLY A 235 -19.59 35.34 9.57
N GLU A 236 -19.47 36.41 10.37
CA GLU A 236 -20.61 37.19 10.89
C GLU A 236 -21.39 37.88 9.76
N GLN A 237 -20.70 38.46 8.77
CA GLN A 237 -21.35 39.08 7.61
C GLN A 237 -22.10 38.08 6.73
N VAL A 238 -21.55 36.88 6.55
CA VAL A 238 -22.19 35.81 5.78
C VAL A 238 -23.37 35.22 6.56
N ALA A 239 -23.21 34.98 7.86
CA ALA A 239 -24.28 34.49 8.73
C ALA A 239 -25.46 35.46 8.82
N ALA A 240 -25.20 36.77 8.79
CA ALA A 240 -26.24 37.80 8.73
C ALA A 240 -27.09 37.74 7.44
N ARG A 241 -26.53 37.22 6.34
CA ARG A 241 -27.24 37.05 5.06
C ARG A 241 -27.86 35.67 4.90
N VAL A 242 -27.24 34.64 5.46
CA VAL A 242 -27.67 33.24 5.35
C VAL A 242 -27.58 32.59 6.74
N PRO A 243 -28.68 32.56 7.51
CA PRO A 243 -28.69 32.01 8.87
C PRO A 243 -28.29 30.53 8.94
N GLU A 244 -28.52 29.78 7.85
CA GLU A 244 -28.24 28.35 7.75
C GLU A 244 -26.78 28.05 7.36
N ILE A 245 -25.93 29.06 7.16
CA ILE A 245 -24.55 28.85 6.66
C ILE A 245 -23.76 27.87 7.51
N SER A 246 -23.93 27.90 8.83
CA SER A 246 -23.26 26.99 9.75
C SER A 246 -23.61 25.52 9.49
N LEU A 247 -24.87 25.23 9.14
CA LEU A 247 -25.30 23.87 8.79
C LEU A 247 -24.63 23.41 7.49
N TYR A 248 -24.59 24.28 6.47
CA TYR A 248 -23.92 23.95 5.20
C TYR A 248 -22.42 23.76 5.38
N LEU A 249 -21.76 24.61 6.17
CA LEU A 249 -20.32 24.48 6.45
C LEU A 249 -20.00 23.16 7.15
N GLU A 250 -20.80 22.75 8.13
CA GLU A 250 -20.63 21.46 8.81
C GLU A 250 -20.94 20.28 7.88
N ALA A 251 -21.97 20.38 7.03
CA ALA A 251 -22.30 19.37 6.04
C ALA A 251 -21.18 19.19 5.00
N VAL A 252 -20.60 20.29 4.51
CA VAL A 252 -19.46 20.23 3.58
C VAL A 252 -18.21 19.68 4.30
N GLN A 253 -18.00 20.02 5.57
CA GLN A 253 -16.90 19.43 6.35
C GLN A 253 -17.07 17.91 6.53
N ALA A 254 -18.29 17.45 6.79
CA ALA A 254 -18.62 16.02 6.86
C ALA A 254 -18.39 15.34 5.50
N PHE A 255 -18.82 15.97 4.41
CA PHE A 255 -18.61 15.48 3.05
C PHE A 255 -17.12 15.35 2.70
N ILE A 256 -16.30 16.36 3.01
CA ILE A 256 -14.85 16.33 2.82
C ILE A 256 -14.25 15.14 3.58
N TRP A 257 -14.63 14.96 4.84
CA TRP A 257 -14.12 13.84 5.64
C TRP A 257 -14.56 12.48 5.09
N ILE A 258 -15.81 12.33 4.66
CA ILE A 258 -16.31 11.11 4.02
C ILE A 258 -15.50 10.79 2.77
N ALA A 259 -15.23 11.78 1.92
CA ALA A 259 -14.47 11.60 0.69
C ALA A 259 -13.02 11.15 0.95
N PHE A 260 -12.30 11.83 1.86
CA PHE A 260 -10.95 11.43 2.25
C PHE A 260 -10.92 10.04 2.89
N THR A 261 -11.88 9.73 3.75
CA THR A 261 -11.98 8.43 4.42
C THR A 261 -12.25 7.32 3.41
N PHE A 262 -13.18 7.55 2.48
CA PHE A 262 -13.51 6.60 1.41
C PHE A 262 -12.28 6.28 0.55
N GLU A 263 -11.61 7.30 0.04
CA GLU A 263 -10.45 7.15 -0.80
C GLU A 263 -9.31 6.43 -0.07
N PHE A 264 -9.01 6.85 1.16
CA PHE A 264 -7.97 6.22 1.97
C PHE A 264 -8.27 4.74 2.21
N ILE A 265 -9.52 4.39 2.56
CA ILE A 265 -9.92 2.98 2.75
C ILE A 265 -9.70 2.18 1.46
N LEU A 266 -10.08 2.72 0.31
CA LEU A 266 -9.86 2.07 -0.99
C LEU A 266 -8.37 1.86 -1.27
N MET A 267 -7.56 2.91 -1.22
CA MET A 267 -6.12 2.81 -1.52
C MET A 267 -5.39 1.90 -0.54
N PHE A 268 -5.74 1.99 0.75
CA PHE A 268 -5.20 1.12 1.79
C PHE A 268 -5.57 -0.34 1.58
N SER A 269 -6.76 -0.62 1.05
CA SER A 269 -7.23 -1.99 0.79
C SER A 269 -6.54 -2.66 -0.40
N VAL A 270 -6.20 -1.88 -1.43
CA VAL A 270 -5.50 -2.36 -2.64
C VAL A 270 -4.01 -2.54 -2.38
N THR A 271 -3.41 -1.68 -1.57
CA THR A 271 -1.96 -1.74 -1.30
C THR A 271 -1.58 -3.03 -0.57
N ARG A 272 -0.47 -3.66 -0.98
CA ARG A 272 0.09 -4.85 -0.32
C ARG A 272 0.79 -4.46 0.99
N ASP A 273 1.67 -3.47 0.92
CA ASP A 273 2.43 -2.94 2.06
C ASP A 273 1.67 -1.84 2.80
N LYS A 274 0.68 -2.25 3.59
CA LYS A 274 -0.21 -1.37 4.37
C LYS A 274 0.55 -0.35 5.24
N LEU A 275 1.66 -0.77 5.85
CA LEU A 275 2.46 0.09 6.73
C LEU A 275 3.18 1.19 5.96
N ASP A 276 3.77 0.86 4.81
CA ASP A 276 4.48 1.85 4.01
C ASP A 276 3.51 2.82 3.34
N TYR A 277 2.31 2.35 2.98
CA TYR A 277 1.22 3.23 2.56
C TYR A 277 0.83 4.23 3.64
N CYS A 278 0.64 3.79 4.88
CA CYS A 278 0.32 4.68 6.00
C CYS A 278 1.43 5.68 6.30
N LYS A 279 2.70 5.29 6.18
CA LYS A 279 3.84 6.20 6.35
C LYS A 279 3.88 7.25 5.24
N ALA A 280 3.62 6.86 4.00
CA ALA A 280 3.58 7.79 2.88
C ALA A 280 2.43 8.79 3.01
N ASN A 281 1.25 8.31 3.41
CA ASN A 281 0.01 9.08 3.51
C ASN A 281 -0.35 9.40 4.97
N TRP A 282 0.65 9.69 5.80
CA TRP A 282 0.44 9.88 7.25
C TRP A 282 -0.46 11.09 7.56
N ILE A 283 -0.49 12.09 6.69
CA ILE A 283 -1.34 13.27 6.86
C ILE A 283 -2.81 12.93 6.60
N ASP A 284 -3.12 12.15 5.57
CA ASP A 284 -4.49 11.69 5.32
C ASP A 284 -5.00 10.85 6.48
N LEU A 285 -4.14 9.95 6.96
CA LEU A 285 -4.43 9.15 8.13
C LEU A 285 -4.74 10.06 9.33
N PHE A 286 -3.98 11.13 9.54
CA PHE A 286 -4.26 12.10 10.59
C PHE A 286 -5.60 12.84 10.39
N ILE A 287 -5.90 13.28 9.16
CA ILE A 287 -7.17 13.95 8.82
C ILE A 287 -8.37 13.07 9.12
N ILE A 288 -8.26 11.78 8.80
CA ILE A 288 -9.32 10.78 9.01
C ILE A 288 -9.45 10.43 10.49
N LEU A 289 -8.32 10.24 11.20
CA LEU A 289 -8.31 9.86 12.62
C LEU A 289 -8.68 11.01 13.56
N LEU A 290 -8.42 12.26 13.18
CA LEU A 290 -8.67 13.42 14.05
C LEU A 290 -10.10 13.48 14.62
N PRO A 291 -11.17 13.37 13.79
CA PRO A 291 -12.53 13.31 14.30
C PRO A 291 -12.81 12.07 15.18
N LEU A 292 -12.15 10.94 14.90
CA LEU A 292 -12.26 9.71 15.71
C LEU A 292 -11.57 9.86 17.07
N VAL A 293 -10.48 10.62 17.17
CA VAL A 293 -9.85 10.95 18.45
C VAL A 293 -10.77 11.82 19.30
N SER A 294 -11.53 12.74 18.68
CA SER A 294 -12.57 13.49 19.41
C SER A 294 -13.67 12.57 19.96
N PHE A 295 -13.98 11.46 19.29
CA PHE A 295 -14.89 10.45 19.81
C PHE A 295 -14.31 9.72 21.04
N LEU A 296 -13.05 9.31 20.97
CA LEU A 296 -12.33 8.70 22.09
C LEU A 296 -12.22 9.62 23.32
N ARG A 297 -12.30 10.95 23.15
CA ARG A 297 -12.32 11.92 24.25
C ARG A 297 -13.52 11.76 25.20
N THR A 298 -14.59 11.08 24.76
CA THR A 298 -15.73 10.73 25.62
C THR A 298 -15.32 9.77 26.74
N PHE A 299 -14.24 8.99 26.54
CA PHE A 299 -13.56 8.31 27.64
C PHE A 299 -12.77 9.34 28.45
N ARG A 300 -13.07 9.44 29.76
CA ARG A 300 -12.55 10.43 30.72
C ARG A 300 -11.00 10.57 30.74
N ALA A 301 -10.25 9.65 30.15
CA ALA A 301 -8.78 9.64 30.15
C ALA A 301 -8.09 10.71 29.27
N ILE A 302 -8.80 11.39 28.35
CA ILE A 302 -8.17 12.29 27.33
C ILE A 302 -8.73 13.73 27.39
N GLN A 303 -9.30 14.15 28.52
CA GLN A 303 -10.03 15.43 28.60
C GLN A 303 -9.17 16.70 28.45
N GLY A 304 -7.85 16.62 28.62
CA GLY A 304 -6.92 17.78 28.63
C GLY A 304 -6.64 18.45 27.29
N ILE A 305 -7.14 17.93 26.16
CA ILE A 305 -6.72 18.38 24.81
C ILE A 305 -7.81 19.21 24.11
N ALA A 306 -8.23 20.31 24.74
CA ALA A 306 -9.30 21.17 24.22
C ALA A 306 -8.95 21.92 22.91
N ARG A 307 -7.66 22.15 22.64
CA ARG A 307 -7.20 22.92 21.46
C ARG A 307 -7.01 22.10 20.18
N VAL A 308 -7.17 20.77 20.24
CA VAL A 308 -6.89 19.91 19.07
C VAL A 308 -7.92 20.03 17.96
N ASN A 309 -9.17 20.41 18.21
CA ASN A 309 -10.15 20.58 17.12
C ASN A 309 -9.88 21.83 16.26
N GLN A 310 -9.32 22.90 16.83
CA GLN A 310 -8.89 24.08 16.04
C GLN A 310 -7.60 23.78 15.27
N LEU A 311 -6.66 23.08 15.90
CA LEU A 311 -5.46 22.59 15.21
C LEU A 311 -5.82 21.60 14.10
N ALA A 312 -6.78 20.71 14.32
CA ALA A 312 -7.28 19.75 13.32
C ALA A 312 -7.74 20.45 12.04
N ARG A 313 -8.48 21.55 12.17
CA ARG A 313 -8.91 22.36 11.02
C ARG A 313 -7.73 22.93 10.24
N ALA A 314 -6.73 23.49 10.93
CA ALA A 314 -5.50 23.96 10.30
C ALA A 314 -4.61 22.83 9.72
N TYR A 315 -4.61 21.63 10.32
CA TYR A 315 -3.85 20.49 9.81
C TYR A 315 -4.50 19.85 8.58
N ARG A 316 -5.82 19.94 8.40
CA ARG A 316 -6.47 19.54 7.15
C ARG A 316 -5.94 20.34 5.96
N PHE A 317 -5.63 21.62 6.14
CA PHE A 317 -4.98 22.44 5.12
C PHE A 317 -3.60 21.90 4.70
N LYS A 318 -2.80 21.41 5.65
CA LYS A 318 -1.51 20.77 5.32
C LYS A 318 -1.68 19.49 4.51
N GLY A 319 -2.73 18.70 4.76
CA GLY A 319 -3.04 17.52 3.95
C GLY A 319 -3.47 17.87 2.53
N VAL A 320 -4.24 18.94 2.38
CA VAL A 320 -4.56 19.49 1.06
C VAL A 320 -3.31 19.90 0.30
N ILE A 321 -2.35 20.57 0.94
CA ILE A 321 -1.07 20.92 0.30
C ILE A 321 -0.30 19.68 -0.14
N THR A 322 -0.24 18.62 0.68
CA THR A 322 0.46 17.39 0.29
C THR A 322 -0.25 16.65 -0.83
N LYS A 323 -1.58 16.71 -0.91
CA LYS A 323 -2.34 16.12 -2.03
C LYS A 323 -2.21 16.88 -3.32
N VAL A 324 -2.22 18.21 -3.25
CA VAL A 324 -1.84 19.05 -4.39
C VAL A 324 -0.42 18.71 -4.83
N ARG A 325 0.53 18.54 -3.91
CA ARG A 325 1.90 18.14 -4.23
C ARG A 325 1.97 16.73 -4.85
N GLU A 326 1.28 15.74 -4.30
CA GLU A 326 1.24 14.37 -4.85
C GLU A 326 0.60 14.34 -6.24
N ALA A 327 -0.46 15.10 -6.47
CA ALA A 327 -1.08 15.24 -7.78
C ALA A 327 -0.19 16.00 -8.79
N LEU A 328 0.53 17.03 -8.34
CA LEU A 328 1.56 17.70 -9.13
C LEU A 328 2.71 16.75 -9.49
N VAL A 329 3.06 15.82 -8.59
CA VAL A 329 4.07 14.77 -8.82
C VAL A 329 3.55 13.65 -9.73
N LEU A 330 2.24 13.36 -9.73
CA LEU A 330 1.56 12.49 -10.71
C LEU A 330 1.40 13.13 -12.10
N ALA A 331 1.92 14.35 -12.26
CA ALA A 331 2.57 14.89 -13.45
C ALA A 331 1.81 14.96 -14.78
N ASP A 332 0.61 14.43 -14.97
CA ASP A 332 -0.09 14.60 -16.24
C ASP A 332 -0.60 16.04 -16.42
N MET A 333 -1.11 16.68 -15.36
CA MET A 333 -1.55 18.08 -15.43
C MET A 333 -0.40 19.07 -15.57
N VAL A 334 0.70 18.88 -14.84
CA VAL A 334 1.88 19.74 -14.95
C VAL A 334 2.58 19.51 -16.28
N GLN A 335 2.64 18.27 -16.79
CA GLN A 335 3.25 18.01 -18.09
C GLN A 335 2.41 18.54 -19.25
N ARG A 336 1.07 18.54 -19.15
CA ARG A 336 0.22 19.15 -20.19
C ARG A 336 0.36 20.67 -20.27
N VAL A 337 0.62 21.32 -19.12
CA VAL A 337 0.85 22.77 -19.04
C VAL A 337 2.32 23.14 -19.32
N MET A 338 3.30 22.35 -18.88
CA MET A 338 4.75 22.61 -19.11
C MET A 338 5.28 22.07 -20.44
N TYR A 339 4.68 21.02 -21.01
CA TYR A 339 5.13 20.38 -22.25
C TYR A 339 3.94 20.25 -23.23
N PRO A 340 3.56 21.35 -23.89
CA PRO A 340 2.48 21.34 -24.88
C PRO A 340 2.78 20.47 -26.12
N ASN A 341 4.04 20.11 -26.37
CA ASN A 341 4.44 19.28 -27.52
C ASN A 341 4.59 17.78 -27.16
N PRO A 342 3.93 16.86 -27.88
CA PRO A 342 4.00 15.41 -27.61
C PRO A 342 5.39 14.80 -27.84
N GLU A 343 6.24 15.40 -28.68
CA GLU A 343 7.59 14.90 -28.93
C GLU A 343 8.54 15.09 -27.75
N SER A 344 8.42 16.19 -27.00
CA SER A 344 9.24 16.42 -25.80
C SER A 344 8.82 15.51 -24.65
N GLN A 345 7.54 15.16 -24.57
CA GLN A 345 7.03 14.14 -23.64
C GLN A 345 7.62 12.76 -23.95
N LEU A 346 7.66 12.34 -25.22
CA LEU A 346 8.25 11.05 -25.61
C LEU A 346 9.74 10.98 -25.22
N ARG A 347 10.51 12.04 -25.48
CA ARG A 347 11.94 12.10 -25.11
C ARG A 347 12.14 12.07 -23.60
N ALA A 348 11.30 12.77 -22.83
CA ALA A 348 11.35 12.75 -21.37
C ALA A 348 11.01 11.37 -20.80
N LEU A 349 9.98 10.70 -21.36
CA LEU A 349 9.59 9.33 -20.98
C LEU A 349 10.67 8.31 -21.35
N GLN A 350 11.26 8.38 -22.54
CA GLN A 350 12.39 7.53 -22.94
C GLN A 350 13.59 7.70 -22.00
N LYS A 351 13.92 8.93 -21.61
CA LYS A 351 14.98 9.22 -20.65
C LYS A 351 14.67 8.65 -19.27
N LYS A 352 13.41 8.72 -18.84
CA LYS A 352 12.94 8.13 -17.57
C LYS A 352 13.00 6.61 -17.61
N ILE A 353 12.58 5.97 -18.70
CA ILE A 353 12.70 4.52 -18.92
C ILE A 353 14.16 4.09 -18.87
N GLN A 354 15.06 4.80 -19.56
CA GLN A 354 16.48 4.48 -19.57
C GLN A 354 17.12 4.63 -18.19
N LYS A 355 16.75 5.67 -17.43
CA LYS A 355 17.20 5.88 -16.05
C LYS A 355 16.71 4.76 -15.14
N ASN A 356 15.42 4.41 -15.21
CA ASN A 356 14.84 3.31 -14.43
C ASN A 356 15.50 1.96 -14.77
N ARG A 357 15.86 1.70 -16.03
CA ARG A 357 16.62 0.49 -16.38
C ARG A 357 17.98 0.44 -15.70
N ARG A 358 18.69 1.58 -15.62
CA ARG A 358 19.99 1.65 -14.91
C ARG A 358 19.82 1.45 -13.40
N GLU A 359 18.80 2.06 -12.82
CA GLU A 359 18.45 1.88 -11.41
C GLU A 359 18.09 0.42 -11.10
N LYS A 360 17.31 -0.23 -11.98
CA LYS A 360 17.00 -1.66 -11.90
C LYS A 360 18.26 -2.52 -11.89
N ILE A 361 19.16 -2.33 -12.85
CA ILE A 361 20.44 -3.08 -12.92
C ILE A 361 21.26 -2.87 -11.64
N HIS A 362 21.28 -1.65 -11.11
CA HIS A 362 21.99 -1.35 -9.87
C HIS A 362 21.37 -2.05 -8.65
N LEU A 363 20.03 -2.10 -8.56
CA LEU A 363 19.32 -2.83 -7.52
C LEU A 363 19.52 -4.35 -7.63
N GLU A 364 19.49 -4.90 -8.84
CA GLU A 364 19.79 -6.33 -9.10
C GLU A 364 21.20 -6.69 -8.59
N LYS A 365 22.19 -5.84 -8.83
CA LYS A 365 23.54 -6.01 -8.24
C LYS A 365 23.56 -5.93 -6.72
N GLN A 366 22.73 -5.07 -6.11
CA GLN A 366 22.63 -5.00 -4.65
C GLN A 366 22.01 -6.28 -4.06
N VAL A 367 20.98 -6.82 -4.71
CA VAL A 367 20.37 -8.10 -4.34
C VAL A 367 21.40 -9.21 -4.45
N GLU A 368 22.14 -9.27 -5.54
CA GLU A 368 23.21 -10.26 -5.74
C GLU A 368 24.28 -10.17 -4.62
N MET A 369 24.77 -8.96 -4.32
CA MET A 369 25.72 -8.76 -3.22
C MET A 369 25.16 -9.16 -1.86
N ALA A 370 23.88 -8.91 -1.60
CA ALA A 370 23.21 -9.32 -0.36
C ALA A 370 23.10 -10.85 -0.25
N VAL A 371 22.72 -11.53 -1.34
CA VAL A 371 22.67 -12.99 -1.41
C VAL A 371 24.05 -13.60 -1.17
N ARG A 372 25.13 -13.04 -1.77
CA ARG A 372 26.52 -13.47 -1.49
C ARG A 372 26.88 -13.36 -0.02
N ARG A 373 26.47 -12.28 0.66
CA ARG A 373 26.71 -12.10 2.11
C ARG A 373 25.98 -13.15 2.93
N ILE A 374 24.74 -13.48 2.58
CA ILE A 374 23.95 -14.52 3.26
C ILE A 374 24.60 -15.88 3.10
N LYS A 375 25.05 -16.24 1.89
CA LYS A 375 25.74 -17.52 1.60
C LYS A 375 27.01 -17.67 2.43
N LYS A 376 27.91 -16.67 2.39
CA LYS A 376 29.14 -16.65 3.22
C LYS A 376 28.85 -16.76 4.72
N PHE A 377 27.74 -16.19 5.18
CA PHE A 377 27.34 -16.29 6.58
C PHE A 377 26.84 -17.70 6.95
N ARG A 378 26.13 -18.37 6.02
CA ARG A 378 25.66 -19.75 6.17
C ARG A 378 26.83 -20.74 6.19
N GLU A 379 27.77 -20.63 5.25
CA GLU A 379 28.99 -21.45 5.18
C GLU A 379 29.84 -21.31 6.46
N LYS A 380 30.09 -20.07 6.93
CA LYS A 380 30.80 -19.84 8.20
C LYS A 380 30.09 -20.47 9.40
N LYS A 381 28.76 -20.55 9.38
CA LYS A 381 27.96 -21.15 10.46
C LYS A 381 28.06 -22.67 10.43
N GLU A 382 28.13 -23.29 9.26
CA GLU A 382 28.32 -24.73 9.06
C GLU A 382 29.73 -25.17 9.45
N LEU A 383 30.77 -24.48 8.98
CA LEU A 383 32.15 -24.69 9.41
C LEU A 383 32.30 -24.64 10.94
N LYS A 384 31.65 -23.66 11.60
CA LYS A 384 31.63 -23.57 13.07
C LYS A 384 30.90 -24.73 13.74
N LYS A 385 29.86 -25.29 13.12
CA LYS A 385 29.14 -26.48 13.63
C LYS A 385 30.02 -27.73 13.50
N GLU A 386 30.66 -27.92 12.36
CA GLU A 386 31.57 -29.06 12.11
C GLU A 386 32.76 -29.04 13.07
N GLN A 387 33.41 -27.89 13.24
CA GLN A 387 34.50 -27.74 14.21
C GLN A 387 34.05 -28.04 15.64
N LYS A 388 32.81 -27.67 16.03
CA LYS A 388 32.25 -28.02 17.34
C LYS A 388 31.95 -29.52 17.45
N ALA A 389 31.46 -30.16 16.39
CA ALA A 389 31.19 -31.59 16.35
C ALA A 389 32.49 -32.41 16.45
N GLN A 390 33.53 -32.03 15.68
CA GLN A 390 34.86 -32.64 15.76
C GLN A 390 35.48 -32.49 17.15
N LYS A 391 35.40 -31.30 17.76
CA LYS A 391 35.87 -31.08 19.14
C LYS A 391 35.11 -31.92 20.17
N LYS A 392 33.81 -32.16 19.98
CA LYS A 392 33.02 -33.06 20.84
C LYS A 392 33.43 -34.52 20.67
N MET A 393 33.63 -34.98 19.43
CA MET A 393 34.09 -36.35 19.15
C MET A 393 35.50 -36.61 19.70
N GLN A 394 36.42 -35.64 19.59
CA GLN A 394 37.76 -35.74 20.18
C GLN A 394 37.73 -35.78 21.72
N LYS A 395 36.76 -35.10 22.35
CA LYS A 395 36.55 -35.15 23.81
C LYS A 395 35.89 -36.44 24.31
N GLN A 396 35.21 -37.19 23.45
CA GLN A 396 34.62 -38.49 23.81
C GLN A 396 35.59 -39.66 23.62
N LYS A 397 36.67 -39.47 22.84
CA LYS A 397 37.73 -40.46 22.62
C LYS A 397 38.90 -40.35 23.62
N LYS A 398 38.94 -39.27 24.40
CA LYS A 398 39.84 -39.09 25.55
C LYS A 398 39.02 -39.33 26.81
#